data_AF-A0A2T2V706-F1
#
_entry.id   AF-A0A2T2V706-F1
#
_cell.length_a   1.000
_cell.length_b   1.000
_cell.length_c   1.000
_cell.angle_alpha   90.00
_cell.angle_beta   90.00
_cell.angle_gamma   90.00
#
_symmetry.space_group_name_H-M   'P 1'
#
loop_
_entity.id
_entity.type
_entity.pdbx_description
1 polymer ?
#
loop_
_entity_poly.entity_id
_entity_poly.type
_entity_poly.pdbx_seq_one_letter_code
_entity_poly.pdbx_strand_id
1 'polypeptide(L)'
;MKSKLTLRMDEDIKERAKEIARQRGTSLSALVEDYFRILSGEASSKRSSDGGDGLTPRLKEVHEQIGSPPEEAPFDTPKGDLTEDERAFVKAAAEKHA
;
A
#
# COMPACT_ATOMS: atom_id res chain seq x y z
N MET A 1 7.06 16.80 -19.20
CA MET A 1 7.46 16.34 -20.54
C MET A 1 7.67 14.83 -20.49
N LYS A 2 7.29 14.07 -21.52
CA LYS A 2 7.49 12.61 -21.53
C LYS A 2 8.84 12.28 -22.17
N SER A 3 9.73 11.64 -21.40
CA SER A 3 11.05 11.21 -21.87
C SER A 3 11.03 9.74 -22.27
N LYS A 4 11.80 9.36 -23.31
CA LYS A 4 11.91 7.96 -23.77
C LYS A 4 13.04 7.24 -23.05
N LEU A 5 12.73 6.12 -22.40
CA LEU A 5 13.72 5.20 -21.85
C LEU A 5 13.80 3.94 -22.74
N THR A 6 15.02 3.56 -23.14
CA THR A 6 15.27 2.31 -23.89
C THR A 6 16.18 1.42 -23.07
N LEU A 7 15.74 0.21 -22.77
CA LEU A 7 16.47 -0.78 -21.97
C LEU A 7 16.82 -1.98 -22.85
N ARG A 8 18.04 -2.52 -22.69
CA ARG A 8 18.40 -3.83 -23.24
C ARG A 8 18.00 -4.90 -22.23
N MET A 9 17.23 -5.89 -22.67
CA MET A 9 16.75 -7.00 -21.85
C MET A 9 16.53 -8.21 -22.74
N ASP A 10 16.55 -9.39 -22.14
CA ASP A 10 16.29 -10.64 -22.87
C ASP A 10 14.86 -10.66 -23.43
N GLU A 11 14.70 -11.29 -24.60
CA GLU A 11 13.42 -11.32 -25.31
C GLU A 11 12.33 -12.01 -24.47
N ASP A 12 12.68 -13.11 -23.81
CA ASP A 12 11.75 -13.87 -22.97
C ASP A 12 11.22 -13.04 -21.79
N ILE A 13 12.09 -12.21 -21.20
CA ILE A 13 11.73 -11.31 -20.11
C ILE A 13 10.78 -10.22 -20.63
N LYS A 14 11.06 -9.67 -21.81
CA LYS A 14 10.22 -8.64 -22.44
C LYS A 14 8.81 -9.16 -22.73
N GLU A 15 8.69 -10.37 -23.28
CA GLU A 15 7.39 -10.96 -23.59
C GLU A 15 6.59 -11.29 -22.32
N ARG A 16 7.23 -11.88 -21.31
CA ARG A 16 6.58 -12.12 -20.00
C ARG A 16 6.11 -10.82 -19.36
N ALA A 17 6.91 -9.76 -19.42
CA ALA A 17 6.53 -8.47 -18.86
C ALA A 17 5.34 -7.84 -19.58
N LYS A 18 5.26 -7.97 -20.92
CA LYS A 18 4.09 -7.54 -21.69
C LYS A 18 2.84 -8.35 -21.36
N GLU A 19 2.97 -9.66 -21.18
CA GLU A 19 1.86 -10.52 -20.78
C GLU A 19 1.29 -10.11 -19.42
N ILE A 20 2.17 -9.89 -18.42
CA ILE A 20 1.77 -9.41 -17.09
C ILE A 20 1.05 -8.06 -17.20
N ALA A 21 1.56 -7.14 -18.03
CA ALA A 21 0.91 -5.85 -18.24
C ALA A 21 -0.50 -6.01 -18.83
N ARG A 22 -0.67 -6.88 -19.84
CA ARG A 22 -1.97 -7.17 -20.46
C ARG A 22 -2.95 -7.80 -19.46
N GLN A 23 -2.52 -8.78 -18.68
CA GLN A 23 -3.34 -9.41 -17.65
C GLN A 23 -3.83 -8.39 -16.60
N ARG A 24 -3.02 -7.38 -16.29
CA ARG A 24 -3.36 -6.29 -15.37
C ARG A 24 -4.08 -5.11 -16.03
N GLY A 25 -4.40 -5.20 -17.33
CA GLY A 25 -5.07 -4.13 -18.06
C GLY A 25 -4.24 -2.84 -18.19
N THR A 26 -2.91 -2.93 -18.12
CA THR A 26 -2.00 -1.79 -18.16
C THR A 26 -0.94 -1.94 -19.25
N SER A 27 -0.13 -0.89 -19.46
CA SER A 27 1.01 -0.93 -20.37
C SER A 27 2.30 -1.25 -19.62
N LEU A 28 3.25 -1.88 -20.31
CA LEU A 28 4.57 -2.15 -19.75
C LEU A 28 5.29 -0.86 -19.34
N SER A 29 5.14 0.22 -20.13
CA SER A 29 5.68 1.54 -19.77
C SER A 29 5.09 2.08 -18.47
N ALA A 30 3.79 1.90 -18.23
CA ALA A 30 3.14 2.35 -17.00
C ALA A 30 3.66 1.56 -15.79
N LEU A 31 3.83 0.25 -15.91
CA LEU A 31 4.41 -0.58 -14.84
C LEU A 31 5.84 -0.12 -14.47
N VAL A 32 6.66 0.19 -15.48
CA VAL A 32 8.03 0.65 -15.27
C VAL A 32 8.05 2.06 -14.67
N GLU A 33 7.17 2.96 -15.13
CA GLU A 33 7.00 4.30 -14.55
C GLU A 33 6.58 4.21 -13.07
N ASP A 34 5.62 3.34 -12.73
CA ASP A 34 5.18 3.13 -11.36
C ASP A 34 6.28 2.53 -10.48
N TYR A 35 7.06 1.59 -11.02
CA TYR A 35 8.22 1.04 -10.31
C TYR A 35 9.25 2.13 -9.99
N PHE A 36 9.59 3.01 -10.95
CA PHE A 36 10.48 4.13 -10.68
C PHE A 36 9.91 5.12 -9.66
N ARG A 37 8.60 5.35 -9.67
CA ARG A 37 7.93 6.20 -8.66
C ARG A 37 7.99 5.61 -7.26
N ILE A 38 7.96 4.28 -7.14
CA ILE A 38 8.15 3.59 -5.86
C ILE A 38 9.60 3.73 -5.40
N LEU A 39 10.56 3.52 -6.30
CA LEU A 39 11.99 3.67 -5.99
C LEU A 39 12.40 5.10 -5.65
N SER A 40 11.78 6.11 -6.26
CA SER A 40 12.04 7.52 -5.98
C SER A 40 11.44 8.00 -4.66
N GLY A 41 10.67 7.17 -3.95
CA GLY A 41 9.99 7.52 -2.71
C GLY A 41 8.75 8.41 -2.90
N GLU A 42 8.44 8.81 -4.14
CA GLU A 42 7.25 9.61 -4.49
C GLU A 42 5.94 8.84 -4.23
N ALA A 43 5.99 7.50 -4.22
CA ALA A 43 4.85 6.66 -3.85
C ALA A 43 4.46 6.79 -2.35
N SER A 44 5.34 7.27 -1.47
CA SER A 44 4.99 7.51 -0.07
C SER A 44 4.08 8.73 0.10
N SER A 45 4.27 9.79 -0.71
CA SER A 45 3.45 11.00 -0.61
C SER A 45 2.06 10.85 -1.23
N LYS A 46 1.87 9.94 -2.18
CA LYS A 46 0.56 9.73 -2.84
C LYS A 46 -0.39 8.82 -2.08
N ARG A 47 0.08 8.10 -1.04
CA ARG A 47 -0.78 7.35 -0.12
C ARG A 47 -1.13 8.13 1.16
N SER A 48 -0.59 9.33 1.32
CA SER A 48 -0.75 10.15 2.53
C SER A 48 -1.60 11.42 2.31
N SER A 49 -2.25 11.56 1.15
CA SER A 49 -3.17 12.66 0.87
C SER A 49 -4.54 12.17 0.38
N ASP A 50 -5.02 11.08 0.96
CA ASP A 50 -6.46 10.80 0.99
C ASP A 50 -6.82 10.25 2.38
N GLY A 51 -6.98 11.18 3.32
CA GLY A 51 -7.67 10.94 4.59
C GLY A 51 -9.17 10.77 4.35
N GLY A 52 -9.55 9.85 3.47
CA GLY A 52 -10.90 9.65 2.98
C GLY A 52 -11.07 8.29 2.33
N ASP A 53 -11.26 7.26 3.15
CA ASP A 53 -11.99 6.05 2.74
C ASP A 53 -11.55 5.42 1.39
N GLY A 54 -10.26 5.05 1.32
CA GLY A 54 -9.65 4.30 0.22
C GLY A 54 -10.00 2.80 0.21
N LEU A 55 -11.17 2.44 0.71
CA LEU A 55 -11.69 1.08 0.59
C LEU A 55 -12.15 0.86 -0.86
N THR A 56 -11.74 -0.25 -1.48
CA THR A 56 -12.37 -0.64 -2.76
C THR A 56 -13.89 -0.78 -2.56
N PRO A 57 -14.75 -0.65 -3.59
CA PRO A 57 -16.21 -0.71 -3.41
C PRO A 57 -16.67 -1.93 -2.61
N ARG A 58 -16.02 -3.07 -2.84
CA ARG A 58 -16.27 -4.32 -2.12
C ARG A 58 -15.83 -4.28 -0.65
N LEU A 59 -14.75 -3.56 -0.34
CA LEU A 59 -14.27 -3.37 1.02
C LEU A 59 -15.13 -2.37 1.80
N LYS A 60 -15.69 -1.35 1.13
CA LYS A 60 -16.66 -0.42 1.74
C LYS A 60 -17.91 -1.16 2.20
N GLU A 61 -18.48 -1.97 1.32
CA GLU A 61 -19.66 -2.78 1.61
C GLU A 61 -19.43 -3.72 2.80
N VAL A 62 -18.28 -4.39 2.84
CA VAL A 62 -17.92 -5.27 3.97
C VAL A 62 -17.71 -4.48 5.26
N HIS A 63 -17.07 -3.31 5.21
CA HIS A 63 -16.86 -2.46 6.37
C HIS A 63 -18.19 -1.94 6.93
N GLU A 64 -19.11 -1.51 6.07
CA GLU A 64 -20.48 -1.12 6.47
C GLU A 64 -21.27 -2.30 7.07
N GLN A 65 -21.09 -3.50 6.53
CA GLN A 65 -21.80 -4.69 7.00
C GLN A 65 -21.28 -5.22 8.35
N ILE A 66 -19.98 -5.05 8.63
CA ILE A 66 -19.36 -5.45 9.90
C ILE A 66 -19.59 -4.39 10.98
N GLY A 67 -19.68 -3.11 10.60
CA GLY A 67 -19.81 -1.98 11.53
C GLY A 67 -18.52 -1.67 12.28
N SER A 68 -18.56 -0.64 13.13
CA SER A 68 -17.43 -0.35 14.03
C SER A 68 -17.27 -1.47 15.07
N PRO A 69 -16.03 -1.81 15.46
CA PRO A 69 -15.80 -2.79 16.52
C PRO A 69 -16.58 -2.41 17.80
N PRO A 70 -17.16 -3.37 18.53
CA PRO A 70 -17.81 -3.09 19.81
C PRO A 70 -16.80 -2.49 20.80
N GLU A 71 -17.24 -1.60 21.69
CA GLU A 71 -16.37 -0.95 22.70
C GLU A 71 -15.62 -1.96 23.60
N GLU A 72 -16.13 -3.19 23.71
CA GLU A 72 -15.52 -4.28 24.47
C GLU A 72 -14.55 -5.15 23.64
N ALA A 73 -14.25 -4.75 22.40
CA ALA A 73 -13.35 -5.50 21.53
C ALA A 73 -11.98 -5.68 22.22
N PRO A 74 -11.45 -6.92 22.33
CA PRO A 74 -10.26 -7.22 23.12
C PRO A 74 -8.95 -6.71 22.50
N PHE A 75 -9.05 -5.90 21.43
CA PHE A 75 -7.95 -5.51 20.56
C PHE A 75 -7.53 -4.04 20.69
N ASP A 76 -8.29 -3.19 21.39
CA ASP A 76 -7.91 -1.77 21.60
C ASP A 76 -6.81 -1.60 22.65
N THR A 77 -6.75 -2.50 23.63
CA THR A 77 -5.59 -2.63 24.52
C THR A 77 -4.83 -3.90 24.17
N PRO A 78 -3.53 -3.84 23.83
CA PRO A 78 -2.74 -5.05 23.62
C PRO A 78 -2.73 -5.87 24.91
N LYS A 79 -3.53 -6.95 24.96
CA LYS A 79 -3.57 -7.87 26.10
C LYS A 79 -2.45 -8.90 25.95
N GLY A 80 -1.42 -8.74 26.79
CA GLY A 80 -0.27 -9.63 26.96
C GLY A 80 0.73 -8.97 27.91
N ASP A 81 1.59 -9.74 28.56
CA ASP A 81 2.75 -9.19 29.29
C ASP A 81 3.76 -8.65 28.28
N LEU A 82 3.50 -7.45 27.77
CA LEU A 82 4.39 -6.78 26.83
C LEU A 82 5.76 -6.56 27.47
N THR A 83 6.81 -6.84 26.73
CA THR A 83 8.16 -6.43 27.13
C THR A 83 8.25 -4.90 27.19
N GLU A 84 9.26 -4.37 27.89
CA GLU A 84 9.47 -2.92 27.99
C GLU A 84 9.64 -2.27 26.61
N ASP A 85 10.34 -2.96 25.71
CA ASP A 85 10.58 -2.52 24.33
C ASP A 85 9.28 -2.42 23.51
N GLU A 86 8.37 -3.39 23.65
CA GLU A 86 7.07 -3.37 22.95
C GLU A 86 6.18 -2.22 23.43
N ARG A 87 6.20 -1.91 24.73
CA ARG A 87 5.48 -0.74 25.28
C ARG A 87 6.03 0.56 24.75
N ALA A 88 7.36 0.69 24.67
CA ALA A 88 8.02 1.86 24.12
C ALA A 88 7.65 2.07 22.64
N PHE A 89 7.60 0.98 21.86
CA PHE A 89 7.22 1.01 20.45
C PHE A 89 5.77 1.47 20.26
N VAL A 90 4.82 0.90 21.01
CA VAL A 90 3.39 1.28 20.94
C VAL A 90 3.19 2.75 21.33
N LYS A 91 3.88 3.22 22.39
CA LYS A 91 3.80 4.63 22.82
C LYS A 91 4.35 5.59 21.75
N ALA A 92 5.51 5.28 21.16
CA ALA A 92 6.10 6.10 20.11
C ALA A 92 5.24 6.14 18.84
N ALA A 93 4.59 5.02 18.50
CA ALA A 93 3.65 4.97 17.38
C ALA A 93 2.41 5.83 17.66
N ALA A 94 1.85 5.75 18.87
CA ALA A 94 0.70 6.56 19.27
C ALA A 94 1.00 8.07 19.26
N GLU A 95 2.15 8.51 19.80
CA GLU A 95 2.57 9.92 19.76
C GLU A 95 2.84 10.44 18.34
N LYS A 96 3.28 9.58 17.42
CA LYS A 96 3.56 9.97 16.04
C LYS A 96 2.30 10.15 15.19
N HIS A 97 1.19 9.54 15.60
CA HIS A 97 -0.06 9.50 14.87
C HIS A 97 -1.22 10.24 15.57
N ALA A 98 -0.95 10.90 16.69
CA ALA A 98 -1.84 11.89 17.32
C ALA A 98 -1.60 13.29 16.73
#